data_AF-A0A367XTE1-F1
#
_entry.id   AF-A0A367XTE1-F1
#
_cell.length_a   1.000
_cell.length_b   1.000
_cell.length_c   1.000
_cell.angle_alpha   90.00
_cell.angle_beta   90.00
_cell.angle_gamma   90.00
#
_symmetry.space_group_name_H-M   'P 1'
#
loop_
_entity.id
_entity.type
_entity.pdbx_description
1 polymer ?
#
loop_
_entity_poly.entity_id
_entity_poly.type
_entity_poly.pdbx_seq_one_letter_code
_entity_poly.pdbx_strand_id
1 'polypeptide(L)' 'MAHAEKYEFPPIPSQAELDDNNVPFFHRDKCAAHLINYYKCLDRGTSFCSKTKDEFYKCQYLALKERLDSHTKQTH' A
#
# COMPACT_ATOMS: atom_id res chain seq x y z
N MET A 1 3.78 -5.84 -26.61
CA MET A 1 3.20 -4.70 -25.88
C MET A 1 2.30 -5.29 -24.80
N ALA A 2 2.83 -5.46 -23.59
CA ALA A 2 2.06 -6.08 -22.51
C ALA A 2 1.02 -5.06 -22.04
N HIS A 3 -0.26 -5.45 -22.09
CA HIS A 3 -1.34 -4.71 -21.45
C HIS A 3 -0.90 -4.39 -20.03
N ALA A 4 -0.73 -3.10 -19.72
CA ALA A 4 -0.60 -2.66 -18.34
C ALA A 4 -1.97 -2.86 -17.71
N GLU A 5 -2.20 -4.05 -17.13
CA GLU A 5 -3.32 -4.27 -16.22
C GLU A 5 -3.22 -3.17 -15.16
N LYS A 6 -4.22 -2.27 -15.14
CA LYS A 6 -4.27 -1.19 -14.16
C LYS A 6 -4.32 -1.87 -12.80
N TYR A 7 -3.32 -1.60 -11.98
CA TYR A 7 -3.31 -2.11 -10.62
C TYR A 7 -4.47 -1.51 -9.85
N GLU A 8 -5.33 -2.37 -9.30
CA GLU A 8 -6.42 -1.96 -8.44
C GLU A 8 -5.89 -1.81 -7.01
N PHE A 9 -5.88 -0.57 -6.52
CA PHE A 9 -5.55 -0.29 -5.14
C PHE A 9 -6.60 -0.91 -4.22
N PRO A 10 -6.21 -1.42 -3.04
CA PRO A 10 -7.19 -1.88 -2.07
C PRO A 10 -8.07 -0.70 -1.60
N PRO A 11 -9.29 -0.98 -1.10
CA PRO A 11 -10.09 0.05 -0.46
C PRO A 11 -9.34 0.65 0.72
N ILE A 12 -9.40 1.98 0.85
CA ILE A 12 -8.80 2.67 1.98
C ILE A 12 -9.56 2.25 3.25
N PRO A 13 -8.88 1.77 4.30
CA PRO A 13 -9.53 1.44 5.56
C PRO A 13 -10.26 2.65 6.14
N SER A 14 -11.32 2.39 6.90
CA SER A 14 -12.03 3.45 7.62
C SER A 14 -11.12 4.13 8.66
N GLN A 15 -11.47 5.35 9.05
CA GLN A 15 -10.69 6.09 10.06
C GLN A 15 -10.55 5.30 11.37
N ALA A 16 -11.62 4.65 11.82
CA ALA A 16 -11.60 3.78 12.99
C ALA A 16 -10.60 2.62 12.84
N GLU A 17 -10.60 1.93 11.68
CA GLU A 17 -9.64 0.85 11.43
C GLU A 17 -8.18 1.33 11.40
N LEU A 18 -7.92 2.54 10.89
CA LEU A 18 -6.57 3.13 10.88
C LEU A 18 -6.09 3.44 12.30
N ASP A 19 -6.99 3.91 13.16
CA ASP A 19 -6.69 4.21 14.57
C ASP A 19 -6.51 2.92 15.38
N ASP A 20 -7.40 1.94 15.22
CA ASP A 20 -7.35 0.65 15.92
C ASP A 20 -6.06 -0.14 15.62
N ASN A 21 -5.55 -0.04 14.39
CA ASN A 21 -4.30 -0.69 13.97
C ASN A 21 -3.06 0.21 14.14
N ASN A 22 -3.19 1.35 14.84
CA ASN A 22 -2.12 2.32 15.10
C ASN A 22 -1.33 2.71 13.84
N VAL A 23 -2.02 2.86 12.70
CA VAL A 23 -1.37 3.16 11.41
C VAL A 23 -0.77 4.58 11.47
N PRO A 24 0.55 4.75 11.30
CA PRO A 24 1.18 6.07 11.32
C PRO A 24 0.56 6.98 10.27
N PHE A 25 0.38 8.26 10.58
CA PHE A 25 -0.29 9.22 9.68
C PHE A 25 0.29 9.22 8.26
N PHE A 26 1.62 9.15 8.14
CA PHE A 26 2.32 9.07 6.86
C PHE A 26 1.96 7.85 6.00
N HIS A 27 1.51 6.77 6.64
CA HIS A 27 1.10 5.51 5.98
C HIS A 27 -0.43 5.36 5.85
N ARG A 28 -1.21 6.39 6.17
CA ARG A 28 -2.67 6.42 5.95
C ARG A 28 -3.01 6.75 4.49
N ASP A 29 -2.39 6.03 3.57
CA ASP A 29 -2.52 6.21 2.12
C ASP A 29 -3.36 5.07 1.48
N LYS A 30 -3.39 5.04 0.14
CA LYS A 30 -4.06 3.98 -0.64
C LYS A 30 -3.54 2.57 -0.35
N CYS A 31 -2.40 2.42 0.32
CA CYS A 31 -1.76 1.15 0.63
C CYS A 31 -1.88 0.77 2.12
N ALA A 32 -2.57 1.57 2.94
CA ALA A 32 -2.74 1.34 4.37
C ALA A 32 -3.35 -0.04 4.69
N ALA A 33 -4.27 -0.52 3.85
CA ALA A 33 -4.87 -1.85 4.02
C ALA A 33 -3.84 -2.99 3.97
N HIS A 34 -2.86 -2.92 3.06
CA HIS A 34 -1.78 -3.90 3.00
C HIS A 34 -0.81 -3.78 4.18
N LEU A 35 -0.59 -2.55 4.68
CA LEU A 35 0.23 -2.34 5.89
C LEU A 35 -0.41 -2.99 7.12
N ILE A 36 -1.71 -2.82 7.30
CA ILE A 36 -2.47 -3.47 8.38
C ILE A 36 -2.31 -4.99 8.30
N ASN A 37 -2.44 -5.58 7.11
CA ASN A 37 -2.26 -7.03 6.92
C ASN A 37 -0.83 -7.49 7.21
N TYR A 38 0.16 -6.66 6.86
CA TYR A 38 1.56 -6.94 7.17
C TYR A 38 1.79 -6.92 8.69
N TYR A 39 1.32 -5.91 9.42
CA TYR A 39 1.43 -5.83 10.87
C TYR A 39 0.69 -6.96 11.58
N LYS A 40 -0.53 -7.28 11.16
CA LYS A 40 -1.28 -8.44 11.67
C LYS A 40 -0.53 -9.77 11.50
N CYS A 41 0.30 -9.89 10.47
CA CYS A 41 1.15 -11.06 10.28
C CYS A 41 2.36 -11.04 11.24
N LEU A 42 2.99 -9.87 11.42
CA LEU A 42 4.11 -9.72 12.36
C LEU A 42 3.68 -10.00 13.81
N ASP A 43 2.50 -9.53 14.21
CA ASP A 43 1.94 -9.73 15.55
C ASP A 43 1.67 -11.20 15.87
N ARG A 44 1.50 -12.06 14.85
CA ARG A 44 1.36 -13.52 15.03
C ARG A 44 2.68 -14.21 15.37
N GLY A 45 3.79 -13.46 15.47
CA GLY A 45 5.11 -13.99 15.81
C GLY A 45 5.79 -14.76 14.67
N THR A 46 5.27 -14.67 13.43
CA THR A 46 5.84 -15.37 12.29
C THR A 46 6.86 -14.48 11.57
N SER A 47 8.13 -14.90 11.52
CA SER A 47 9.18 -14.20 10.76
C SER A 47 9.00 -14.24 9.24
N PHE A 48 8.01 -14.99 8.74
CA PHE A 48 7.80 -15.31 7.32
C PHE A 48 6.64 -14.54 6.68
N CYS A 49 6.45 -13.27 7.04
CA CYS A 49 5.43 -12.39 6.45
C CYS A 49 5.81 -11.83 5.07
N SER A 50 6.57 -12.58 4.27
CA SER A 50 7.07 -12.13 2.96
C SER A 50 5.94 -11.74 2.02
N LYS A 51 4.87 -12.55 1.96
CA LYS A 51 3.73 -12.29 1.08
C LYS A 51 3.06 -10.95 1.36
N THR A 52 2.67 -10.69 2.61
CA THR A 52 1.98 -9.45 2.99
C THR A 52 2.91 -8.23 2.89
N LYS A 53 4.20 -8.43 3.17
CA LYS A 53 5.24 -7.42 2.96
C LYS A 53 5.36 -7.04 1.48
N ASP A 54 5.45 -8.04 0.60
CA ASP A 54 5.62 -7.83 -0.85
C ASP A 54 4.38 -7.16 -1.44
N GLU A 55 3.17 -7.51 -0.98
CA GLU A 55 1.91 -6.84 -1.34
C GLU A 55 1.93 -5.35 -0.94
N PHE A 56 2.37 -5.03 0.28
CA PHE A 56 2.49 -3.64 0.73
C PHE A 56 3.48 -2.84 -0.12
N TYR A 57 4.69 -3.36 -0.35
CA TYR A 57 5.71 -2.65 -1.14
C TYR A 57 5.35 -2.56 -2.62
N LYS A 58 4.68 -3.56 -3.18
CA LYS A 58 4.13 -3.50 -4.55
C LYS A 58 3.13 -2.36 -4.68
N CYS A 59 2.23 -2.19 -3.71
CA CYS A 59 1.29 -1.08 -3.69
C CYS A 59 2.02 0.27 -3.64
N GLN A 60 2.99 0.41 -2.73
CA GLN A 60 3.79 1.64 -2.58
C GLN A 60 4.55 2.00 -3.87
N TYR A 61 5.14 1.01 -4.52
CA TYR A 61 5.83 1.18 -5.80
C TYR A 61 4.89 1.70 -6.89
N LEU A 62 3.69 1.13 -6.99
CA LEU A 62 2.71 1.53 -8.00
C LEU A 62 2.12 2.92 -7.71
N ALA A 63 1.85 3.24 -6.43
CA ALA A 63 1.44 4.58 -6.02
C ALA A 63 2.52 5.64 -6.30
N LEU A 64 3.80 5.29 -6.12
CA LEU A 64 4.91 6.17 -6.48
C LEU A 64 5.01 6.37 -8.00
N LYS A 65 4.88 5.30 -8.78
CA LYS A 65 4.88 5.36 -10.24
C LYS A 65 3.76 6.25 -10.78
N GLU A 66 2.53 6.13 -10.26
CA GLU A 66 1.41 7.01 -10.64
C GLU A 66 1.70 8.49 -10.36
N ARG A 67 2.32 8.79 -9.22
CA ARG A 67 2.72 10.16 -8.85
C ARG A 67 3.78 10.71 -9.80
N LEU A 68 4.79 9.90 -10.13
CA LEU A 68 5.86 10.29 -11.05
C LEU A 68 5.32 10.52 -12.47
N ASP A 69 4.45 9.64 -12.95
CA ASP A 69 3.81 9.76 -14.26
C ASP A 69 2.94 11.04 -14.32
N SER A 70 2.23 11.35 -13.24
CA SER A 70 1.42 12.58 -13.13
C SER A 70 2.29 13.84 -13.11
N HIS A 71 3.40 13.83 -12.36
CA HIS A 71 4.34 14.95 -12.31
C HIS A 71 5.00 15.21 -13.67
N THR A 72 5.41 14.15 -14.37
CA THR A 72 6.02 14.24 -15.70
C THR A 72 5.04 14.85 -16.72
N LYS A 73 3.75 14.47 -16.67
CA LYS A 73 2.70 15.01 -17.54
C LYS A 73 2.36 16.48 -17.28
N GLN A 74 2.58 16.98 -16.06
CA GLN A 74 2.30 18.38 -15.71
C GLN A 74 3.46 19.32 -16.06
N THR A 75 4.65 18.77 -16.35
CA THR A 75 5.88 19.55 -16.62
C THR A 75 6.13 19.72 -18.13
N HIS A 76 5.28 19.16 -18.99
CA HIS A 76 5.29 19.27 -20.45
C HIS A 76 3.99 19.91 -20.94
#